data_AF-A0A3Q7Y2Y7-F1
#
_entry.id   AF-A0A3Q7Y2Y7-F1
#
_cell.length_a   1.000
_cell.length_b   1.000
_cell.length_c   1.000
_cell.angle_alpha   90.00
_cell.angle_beta   90.00
_cell.angle_gamma   90.00
#
_symmetry.space_group_name_H-M   'P 1'
#
loop_
_entity.id
_entity.type
_entity.pdbx_description
1 polymer ?
#
loop_
_entity_poly.entity_id
_entity_poly.type
_entity_poly.pdbx_seq_one_letter_code
_entity_poly.pdbx_strand_id
1 'polypeptide(L)'
;MEKRAVNDMFVILSEIWLDKEEALGKLEIVLDGFESVEVVPSLFVFMGNFCSKPCNLANSDYSSLRLQFGKLGQIIAARPRLKENSRFLFIPGPDDAGPSTALPRCALPKYLTEELQKYIPEAIFSSNPCRVKFYTQEVVFFRQDLLYRMRRSCLMPPSVTETADPFQHFVATITHQSHLCPLPLTVQPIIWNYDHCLHLYPTRHTIVLGDRSPQKAFKYTGITCFNTGSFSEDSTFVAYRPCSQEVELSSL
;
A
#
# COMPACT_ATOMS: atom_id res chain seq x y z
N MET A 1 -10.81 -17.85 17.09
CA MET A 1 -11.58 -16.81 16.37
C MET A 1 -11.03 -16.61 14.97
N GLU A 2 -9.71 -16.42 14.78
CA GLU A 2 -9.08 -16.35 13.45
C GLU A 2 -9.35 -17.56 12.54
N LYS A 3 -9.29 -18.79 13.08
CA LYS A 3 -9.63 -20.02 12.33
C LYS A 3 -11.08 -20.09 11.81
N ARG A 4 -11.96 -19.15 12.15
CA ARG A 4 -13.32 -19.04 11.57
C ARG A 4 -13.35 -18.08 10.38
N ALA A 5 -12.36 -17.20 10.27
CA ALA A 5 -12.14 -16.23 9.20
C ALA A 5 -11.18 -16.79 8.12
N VAL A 6 -11.27 -18.08 7.81
CA VAL A 6 -10.37 -18.76 6.86
C VAL A 6 -10.51 -18.17 5.45
N ASN A 7 -11.71 -17.68 5.14
CA ASN A 7 -12.04 -17.12 3.84
C ASN A 7 -11.83 -15.61 3.77
N ASP A 8 -11.42 -14.95 4.86
CA ASP A 8 -11.12 -13.52 4.83
C ASP A 8 -9.89 -13.28 3.97
N MET A 9 -10.02 -12.36 3.03
CA MET A 9 -8.99 -11.97 2.08
C MET A 9 -8.86 -10.46 2.07
N PHE A 10 -7.62 -9.98 1.99
CA PHE A 10 -7.29 -8.59 1.71
C PHE A 10 -6.72 -8.49 0.30
N VAL A 11 -7.25 -7.58 -0.50
CA VAL A 11 -6.70 -7.28 -1.83
C VAL A 11 -5.94 -5.97 -1.73
N ILE A 12 -4.67 -6.00 -2.09
CA ILE A 12 -3.73 -4.91 -1.85
C ILE A 12 -3.11 -4.51 -3.19
N LEU A 13 -3.21 -3.21 -3.48
CA LEU A 13 -2.69 -2.60 -4.70
C LEU A 13 -1.86 -1.36 -4.32
N SER A 14 -0.79 -1.09 -5.05
CA SER A 14 -0.04 0.16 -4.96
C SER A 14 0.09 0.85 -6.29
N GLU A 15 0.26 2.17 -6.23
CA GLU A 15 0.55 3.02 -7.38
C GLU A 15 -0.53 2.91 -8.46
N ILE A 16 -1.72 3.39 -8.11
CA ILE A 16 -2.93 3.33 -8.92
C ILE A 16 -3.20 4.72 -9.48
N TRP A 17 -2.72 4.98 -10.68
CA TRP A 17 -2.83 6.27 -11.36
C TRP A 17 -4.26 6.48 -11.88
N LEU A 18 -5.07 7.20 -11.11
CA LEU A 18 -6.48 7.46 -11.43
C LEU A 18 -6.65 8.37 -12.63
N ASP A 19 -5.60 9.08 -13.06
CA ASP A 19 -5.57 9.90 -14.26
C ASP A 19 -5.36 9.08 -15.55
N LYS A 20 -5.03 7.80 -15.45
CA LYS A 20 -4.85 6.88 -16.58
C LYS A 20 -6.07 5.99 -16.75
N GLU A 21 -6.78 6.17 -17.86
CA GLU A 21 -7.95 5.34 -18.19
C GLU A 21 -7.59 3.85 -18.32
N GLU A 22 -6.40 3.52 -18.81
CA GLU A 22 -5.92 2.14 -18.89
C GLU A 22 -5.80 1.49 -17.50
N ALA A 23 -5.29 2.22 -16.50
CA ALA A 23 -5.18 1.72 -15.13
C ALA A 23 -6.56 1.56 -14.48
N LEU A 24 -7.49 2.48 -14.73
CA LEU A 24 -8.88 2.35 -14.26
C LEU A 24 -9.60 1.17 -14.92
N GLY A 25 -9.44 0.96 -16.22
CA GLY A 25 -10.04 -0.19 -16.93
C GLY A 25 -9.50 -1.52 -16.40
N LYS A 26 -8.19 -1.61 -16.13
CA LYS A 26 -7.59 -2.77 -15.46
C LYS A 26 -8.13 -2.97 -14.05
N LEU A 27 -8.31 -1.89 -13.29
CA LEU A 27 -8.89 -1.94 -11.96
C LEU A 27 -10.34 -2.45 -12.00
N GLU A 28 -11.13 -2.03 -12.97
CA GLU A 28 -12.48 -2.54 -13.20
C GLU A 28 -12.48 -4.06 -13.40
N ILE A 29 -11.56 -4.60 -14.21
CA ILE A 29 -11.43 -6.05 -14.43
C ILE A 29 -11.12 -6.78 -13.11
N VAL A 30 -10.23 -6.24 -12.26
CA VAL A 30 -9.92 -6.83 -10.95
C VAL A 30 -11.15 -6.83 -10.05
N LEU A 31 -11.85 -5.70 -9.98
CA LEU A 31 -13.05 -5.57 -9.16
C LEU A 31 -14.17 -6.48 -9.66
N ASP A 32 -14.37 -6.62 -10.97
CA ASP A 32 -15.32 -7.55 -11.58
C ASP A 32 -14.96 -9.00 -11.28
N GLY A 33 -13.66 -9.32 -11.34
CA GLY A 33 -13.12 -10.61 -10.93
C GLY A 33 -13.57 -10.95 -9.51
N PHE A 34 -13.35 -10.06 -8.54
CA PHE A 34 -13.71 -10.30 -7.15
C PHE A 34 -15.23 -10.21 -6.85
N GLU A 35 -15.98 -9.39 -7.58
CA GLU A 35 -17.46 -9.34 -7.48
C GLU A 35 -18.10 -10.66 -7.92
N SER A 36 -17.47 -11.39 -8.85
CA SER A 36 -17.94 -12.69 -9.34
C SER A 36 -17.62 -13.88 -8.42
N VAL A 37 -16.70 -13.72 -7.46
CA VAL A 37 -16.31 -14.79 -6.52
C VAL A 37 -17.39 -15.02 -5.47
N GLU A 38 -17.50 -16.24 -4.96
CA GLU A 38 -18.46 -16.60 -3.90
C GLU A 38 -18.19 -15.80 -2.62
N VAL A 39 -16.93 -15.76 -2.17
CA VAL A 39 -16.48 -14.96 -1.03
C VAL A 39 -15.75 -13.71 -1.52
N VAL A 40 -16.34 -12.54 -1.25
CA VAL A 40 -15.72 -11.25 -1.57
C VAL A 40 -14.64 -10.88 -0.54
N PRO A 41 -13.60 -10.14 -0.95
CA PRO A 41 -12.57 -9.70 -0.03
C PRO A 41 -13.12 -8.79 1.07
N SER A 42 -12.69 -8.99 2.30
CA SER A 42 -13.11 -8.16 3.44
C SER A 42 -12.52 -6.75 3.42
N LEU A 43 -11.36 -6.56 2.79
CA LEU A 43 -10.63 -5.31 2.76
C LEU A 43 -9.90 -5.13 1.43
N PHE A 44 -10.11 -4.00 0.79
CA PHE A 44 -9.28 -3.49 -0.30
C PHE A 44 -8.37 -2.40 0.25
N VAL A 45 -7.07 -2.52 0.00
CA VAL A 45 -6.07 -1.54 0.37
C VAL A 45 -5.48 -0.94 -0.89
N PHE A 46 -5.76 0.35 -1.09
CA PHE A 46 -5.21 1.14 -2.17
C PHE A 46 -4.11 2.04 -1.62
N MET A 47 -2.87 1.69 -1.91
CA MET A 47 -1.72 2.53 -1.64
C MET A 47 -1.46 3.43 -2.84
N GLY A 48 -1.17 4.71 -2.59
CA GLY A 48 -0.79 5.66 -3.62
C GLY A 48 0.50 5.26 -4.36
N ASN A 49 1.03 6.06 -5.27
CA ASN A 49 0.51 7.34 -5.70
C ASN A 49 -0.79 7.19 -6.52
N PHE A 50 -1.72 8.13 -6.36
CA PHE A 50 -3.02 8.12 -7.04
C PHE A 50 -3.03 8.90 -8.36
N CYS A 51 -1.92 9.55 -8.70
CA CYS A 51 -1.73 10.28 -9.94
C CYS A 51 -0.38 9.90 -10.55
N SER A 52 -0.31 9.81 -11.88
CA SER A 52 0.94 9.52 -12.61
C SER A 52 1.98 10.64 -12.48
N LYS A 53 1.52 11.87 -12.19
CA LYS A 53 2.38 13.04 -11.99
C LYS A 53 2.37 13.46 -10.52
N PRO A 54 3.54 13.82 -9.94
CA PRO A 54 3.60 14.29 -8.57
C PRO A 54 2.74 15.54 -8.35
N CYS A 55 1.97 15.56 -7.26
CA CYS A 55 1.23 16.74 -6.82
C CYS A 55 2.21 17.76 -6.23
N ASN A 56 2.52 18.81 -6.99
CA ASN A 56 3.42 19.88 -6.55
C ASN A 56 2.95 21.23 -7.10
N LEU A 57 3.69 22.31 -6.82
CA LEU A 57 3.30 23.65 -7.24
C LEU A 57 3.16 23.78 -8.77
N ALA A 58 3.96 23.03 -9.53
CA ALA A 58 3.90 22.99 -11.00
C ALA A 58 2.76 22.11 -11.53
N ASN A 59 2.32 21.12 -10.76
CA ASN A 59 1.28 20.14 -11.10
C ASN A 59 0.19 20.15 -10.01
N SER A 60 -0.63 21.20 -10.01
CA SER A 60 -1.61 21.50 -8.95
C SER A 60 -3.07 21.24 -9.37
N ASP A 61 -3.30 20.34 -10.32
CA ASP A 61 -4.66 20.01 -10.78
C ASP A 61 -5.42 19.10 -9.81
N TYR A 62 -5.62 19.62 -8.60
CA TYR A 62 -6.39 18.98 -7.54
C TYR A 62 -7.87 18.83 -7.92
N SER A 63 -8.39 19.69 -8.80
CA SER A 63 -9.74 19.60 -9.35
C SER A 63 -9.95 18.33 -10.17
N SER A 64 -9.03 18.04 -11.09
CA SER A 64 -9.07 16.82 -11.89
C SER A 64 -8.89 15.59 -11.00
N LEU A 65 -7.92 15.62 -10.07
CA LEU A 65 -7.72 14.51 -9.14
C LEU A 65 -8.97 14.23 -8.29
N ARG A 66 -9.63 15.26 -7.78
CA ARG A 66 -10.92 15.16 -7.06
C ARG A 66 -11.99 14.47 -7.93
N LEU A 67 -12.08 14.83 -9.21
CA LEU A 67 -13.00 14.19 -10.14
C LEU A 67 -12.65 12.71 -10.38
N GLN A 68 -11.36 12.37 -10.50
CA GLN A 68 -10.93 10.98 -10.67
C GLN A 68 -11.24 10.12 -9.44
N PHE A 69 -11.09 10.65 -8.23
CA PHE A 69 -11.57 9.99 -7.01
C PHE A 69 -13.09 9.76 -7.05
N GLY A 70 -13.85 10.71 -7.57
CA GLY A 70 -15.29 10.55 -7.82
C GLY A 70 -15.59 9.41 -8.80
N LYS A 71 -14.86 9.32 -9.91
CA LYS A 71 -14.99 8.21 -10.88
C LYS A 71 -14.65 6.86 -10.25
N LEU A 72 -13.57 6.78 -9.46
CA LEU A 72 -13.24 5.57 -8.71
C LEU A 72 -14.38 5.16 -7.75
N GLY A 73 -14.98 6.14 -7.08
CA GLY A 73 -16.16 5.92 -6.24
C GLY A 73 -17.35 5.33 -7.02
N GLN A 74 -17.62 5.84 -8.22
CA GLN A 74 -18.65 5.30 -9.12
C GLN A 74 -18.36 3.88 -9.57
N ILE A 75 -17.11 3.61 -9.97
CA ILE A 75 -16.63 2.28 -10.38
C ILE A 75 -16.89 1.26 -9.27
N ILE A 76 -16.47 1.55 -8.04
CA ILE A 76 -16.70 0.64 -6.92
C ILE A 76 -18.19 0.53 -6.59
N ALA A 77 -18.94 1.64 -6.63
CA ALA A 77 -20.37 1.64 -6.33
C ALA A 77 -21.24 0.88 -7.35
N ALA A 78 -20.75 0.69 -8.58
CA ALA A 78 -21.38 -0.17 -9.57
C ALA A 78 -21.35 -1.67 -9.20
N ARG A 79 -20.56 -2.05 -8.19
CA ARG A 79 -20.33 -3.43 -7.73
C ARG A 79 -20.88 -3.59 -6.31
N PRO A 80 -22.19 -3.86 -6.16
CA PRO A 80 -22.88 -3.76 -4.88
C PRO A 80 -22.37 -4.77 -3.85
N ARG A 81 -21.97 -5.98 -4.23
CA ARG A 81 -21.48 -6.98 -3.26
C ARG A 81 -20.18 -6.52 -2.63
N LEU A 82 -19.25 -5.99 -3.45
CA LEU A 82 -18.01 -5.39 -2.95
C LEU A 82 -18.30 -4.20 -2.04
N LYS A 83 -19.19 -3.29 -2.45
CA LYS A 83 -19.54 -2.10 -1.66
C LYS A 83 -20.14 -2.43 -0.28
N GLU A 84 -20.98 -3.45 -0.19
CA GLU A 84 -21.68 -3.80 1.06
C GLU A 84 -20.83 -4.63 2.03
N ASN A 85 -19.96 -5.50 1.49
CA ASN A 85 -19.24 -6.49 2.31
C ASN A 85 -17.75 -6.19 2.47
N SER A 86 -17.19 -5.29 1.66
CA SER A 86 -15.76 -4.95 1.69
C SER A 86 -15.54 -3.56 2.29
N ARG A 87 -14.43 -3.39 3.00
CA ARG A 87 -13.93 -2.07 3.41
C ARG A 87 -12.87 -1.60 2.42
N PHE A 88 -12.77 -0.28 2.24
CA PHE A 88 -11.79 0.33 1.34
C PHE A 88 -10.87 1.25 2.14
N LEU A 89 -9.59 0.91 2.18
CA LEU A 89 -8.55 1.65 2.88
C LEU A 89 -7.63 2.33 1.87
N PHE A 90 -7.49 3.64 1.99
CA PHE A 90 -6.64 4.46 1.14
C PHE A 90 -5.45 4.99 1.95
N ILE A 91 -4.24 4.77 1.41
CA ILE A 91 -2.98 5.15 2.05
C ILE A 91 -2.22 6.05 1.08
N PRO A 92 -1.83 7.28 1.47
CA PRO A 92 -1.16 8.21 0.57
C PRO A 92 0.27 7.76 0.26
N GLY A 93 0.66 7.91 -1.01
CA GLY A 93 2.02 7.71 -1.47
C GLY A 93 2.93 8.94 -1.28
N PRO A 94 4.22 8.81 -1.65
CA PRO A 94 5.20 9.88 -1.53
C PRO A 94 4.94 11.08 -2.45
N ASP A 95 4.25 10.91 -3.58
CA ASP A 95 4.02 11.99 -4.55
C ASP A 95 2.57 12.51 -4.53
N ASP A 96 1.76 11.99 -3.62
CA ASP A 96 0.37 12.43 -3.44
C ASP A 96 0.27 13.79 -2.73
N ALA A 97 -0.91 14.41 -2.87
CA ALA A 97 -1.25 15.66 -2.21
C ALA A 97 -1.06 15.58 -0.69
N GLY A 98 -0.26 16.50 -0.14
CA GLY A 98 -0.02 16.58 1.29
C GLY A 98 0.85 17.78 1.66
N PRO A 99 0.96 18.11 2.96
CA PRO A 99 1.70 19.28 3.42
C PRO A 99 3.22 19.09 3.36
N SER A 100 3.71 17.85 3.37
CA SER A 100 5.13 17.52 3.41
C SER A 100 5.40 16.11 2.89
N THR A 101 6.64 15.86 2.45
CA THR A 101 7.17 14.53 2.10
C THR A 101 7.79 13.80 3.30
N ALA A 102 7.78 14.42 4.48
CA ALA A 102 8.26 13.82 5.72
C ALA A 102 7.33 12.68 6.20
N LEU A 103 7.91 11.69 6.86
CA LEU A 103 7.17 10.59 7.48
C LEU A 103 6.92 10.86 8.98
N PRO A 104 5.83 10.33 9.57
CA PRO A 104 4.68 9.76 8.89
C PRO A 104 3.87 10.83 8.15
N ARG A 105 3.25 10.46 7.04
CA ARG A 105 2.37 11.35 6.26
C ARG A 105 0.95 11.27 6.78
N CYS A 106 0.27 12.41 6.85
CA CYS A 106 -1.16 12.47 7.13
C CYS A 106 -1.99 11.83 6.00
N ALA A 107 -3.24 11.50 6.29
CA ALA A 107 -4.20 11.08 5.29
C ALA A 107 -4.41 12.15 4.20
N LEU A 108 -4.98 11.72 3.07
CA LEU A 108 -5.33 12.62 1.97
C LEU A 108 -6.31 13.72 2.44
N PRO A 109 -6.18 14.97 1.94
CA PRO A 109 -7.10 16.05 2.27
C PRO A 109 -8.56 15.73 1.93
N LYS A 110 -9.48 16.08 2.83
CA LYS A 110 -10.93 15.84 2.66
C LYS A 110 -11.48 16.36 1.34
N TYR A 111 -10.99 17.51 0.88
CA TYR A 111 -11.38 18.10 -0.39
C TYR A 111 -11.23 17.13 -1.58
N LEU A 112 -10.21 16.26 -1.59
CA LEU A 112 -10.00 15.28 -2.65
C LEU A 112 -10.89 14.05 -2.47
N THR A 113 -11.13 13.64 -1.22
CA THR A 113 -11.79 12.38 -0.88
C THR A 113 -13.32 12.48 -0.82
N GLU A 114 -13.86 13.68 -0.67
CA GLU A 114 -15.30 13.96 -0.57
C GLU A 114 -16.11 13.35 -1.71
N GLU A 115 -15.63 13.44 -2.96
CA GLU A 115 -16.36 12.90 -4.11
C GLU A 115 -16.43 11.37 -4.07
N LEU A 116 -15.37 10.69 -3.64
CA LEU A 116 -15.38 9.24 -3.46
C LEU A 116 -16.31 8.84 -2.31
N GLN A 117 -16.26 9.58 -1.20
CA GLN A 117 -17.06 9.28 0.00
C GLN A 117 -18.57 9.47 -0.21
N LYS A 118 -19.01 10.25 -1.20
CA LYS A 118 -20.43 10.30 -1.63
C LYS A 118 -20.94 8.93 -2.08
N TYR A 119 -20.09 8.14 -2.74
CA TYR A 119 -20.42 6.81 -3.24
C TYR A 119 -20.12 5.71 -2.23
N ILE A 120 -19.04 5.87 -1.46
CA ILE A 120 -18.55 4.91 -0.46
C ILE A 120 -18.34 5.64 0.88
N PRO A 121 -19.40 5.83 1.67
CA PRO A 121 -19.30 6.57 2.94
C PRO A 121 -18.38 5.88 3.95
N GLU A 122 -18.19 4.57 3.81
CA GLU A 122 -17.36 3.74 4.68
C GLU A 122 -15.88 3.70 4.29
N ALA A 123 -15.46 4.45 3.26
CA ALA A 123 -14.06 4.51 2.82
C ALA A 123 -13.18 5.17 3.89
N ILE A 124 -12.09 4.49 4.25
CA ILE A 124 -11.15 4.87 5.29
C ILE A 124 -9.91 5.48 4.63
N PHE A 125 -9.59 6.72 4.96
CA PHE A 125 -8.35 7.37 4.55
C PHE A 125 -7.41 7.46 5.74
N SER A 126 -6.24 6.83 5.65
CA SER A 126 -5.29 6.71 6.77
C SER A 126 -3.95 7.37 6.46
N SER A 127 -3.07 7.41 7.46
CA SER A 127 -1.69 7.89 7.33
C SER A 127 -0.82 6.91 6.53
N ASN A 128 0.39 7.34 6.19
CA ASN A 128 1.44 6.46 5.69
C ASN A 128 2.69 6.58 6.57
N PRO A 129 3.13 5.49 7.24
CA PRO A 129 2.51 4.16 7.26
C PRO A 129 1.16 4.13 7.99
N CYS A 130 0.46 3.02 7.84
CA CYS A 130 -0.66 2.66 8.70
C CYS A 130 -0.54 1.21 9.20
N ARG A 131 -1.34 0.86 10.21
CA ARG A 131 -1.39 -0.47 10.82
C ARG A 131 -2.83 -0.92 10.90
N VAL A 132 -3.08 -2.13 10.44
CA VAL A 132 -4.39 -2.79 10.56
C VAL A 132 -4.23 -3.98 11.50
N LYS A 133 -5.04 -3.98 12.55
CA LYS A 133 -5.11 -5.10 13.48
C LYS A 133 -6.23 -6.04 13.05
N PHE A 134 -5.86 -7.24 12.65
CA PHE A 134 -6.79 -8.31 12.31
C PHE A 134 -6.71 -9.39 13.41
N TYR A 135 -7.66 -9.36 14.34
CA TYR A 135 -7.66 -10.18 15.55
C TYR A 135 -6.33 -10.07 16.36
N THR A 136 -5.49 -11.11 16.37
CA THR A 136 -4.20 -11.14 17.06
C THR A 136 -3.04 -10.68 16.18
N GLN A 137 -3.27 -10.58 14.87
CA GLN A 137 -2.26 -10.21 13.90
C GLN A 137 -2.26 -8.71 13.63
N GLU A 138 -1.07 -8.18 13.35
CA GLU A 138 -0.87 -6.78 12.98
C GLU A 138 -0.20 -6.75 11.60
N VAL A 139 -0.86 -6.05 10.68
CA VAL A 139 -0.40 -5.85 9.30
C VAL A 139 0.00 -4.39 9.17
N VAL A 140 1.28 -4.14 8.86
CA VAL A 140 1.79 -2.79 8.58
C VAL A 140 1.73 -2.55 7.10
N PHE A 141 1.19 -1.41 6.69
CA PHE A 141 1.25 -0.95 5.32
C PHE A 141 2.15 0.28 5.24
N PHE A 142 3.10 0.25 4.31
CA PHE A 142 4.04 1.34 4.11
C PHE A 142 4.30 1.56 2.63
N ARG A 143 3.86 2.71 2.11
CA ARG A 143 4.07 3.12 0.72
C ARG A 143 5.29 4.03 0.63
N GLN A 144 6.42 3.49 0.21
CA GLN A 144 7.62 4.28 -0.07
C GLN A 144 8.55 3.48 -0.97
N ASP A 145 9.27 4.16 -1.87
CA ASP A 145 10.28 3.54 -2.73
C ASP A 145 11.60 3.32 -1.94
N LEU A 146 11.51 2.50 -0.89
CA LEU A 146 12.56 2.37 0.11
C LEU A 146 13.71 1.50 -0.38
N LEU A 147 13.45 0.44 -1.14
CA LEU A 147 14.49 -0.40 -1.71
C LEU A 147 15.44 0.44 -2.54
N TYR A 148 14.90 1.27 -3.44
CA TYR A 148 15.70 2.18 -4.26
C TYR A 148 16.52 3.17 -3.42
N ARG A 149 15.91 3.81 -2.42
CA ARG A 149 16.60 4.79 -1.56
C ARG A 149 17.70 4.18 -0.70
N MET A 150 17.47 2.99 -0.15
CA MET A 150 18.47 2.27 0.63
C MET A 150 19.64 1.87 -0.26
N ARG A 151 19.38 1.37 -1.46
CA ARG A 151 20.45 0.98 -2.42
C ARG A 151 21.34 2.14 -2.80
N ARG A 152 20.77 3.33 -3.00
CA ARG A 152 21.54 4.55 -3.27
C ARG A 152 22.34 5.07 -2.08
N SER A 153 21.96 4.68 -0.87
CA SER A 153 22.59 5.11 0.38
C SER A 153 23.54 4.04 0.95
N CYS A 154 23.66 2.88 0.32
CA CYS A 154 24.57 1.82 0.72
C CYS A 154 26.03 2.26 0.49
N LEU A 155 26.87 2.15 1.53
CA LEU A 155 28.32 2.37 1.40
C LEU A 155 28.98 1.28 0.55
N MET A 156 28.57 0.02 0.76
CA MET A 156 29.01 -1.12 -0.02
C MET A 156 27.79 -1.83 -0.60
N PRO A 157 27.82 -2.25 -1.87
CA PRO A 157 26.78 -3.13 -2.40
C PRO A 157 26.82 -4.44 -1.61
N PRO A 158 25.66 -5.03 -1.25
CA PRO A 158 25.65 -6.27 -0.50
C PRO A 158 26.26 -7.40 -1.33
N SER A 159 26.97 -8.27 -0.61
CA SER A 159 27.73 -9.34 -1.22
C SER A 159 26.81 -10.37 -1.87
N VAL A 160 27.21 -10.86 -3.05
CA VAL A 160 26.49 -11.94 -3.74
C VAL A 160 26.56 -13.25 -2.92
N THR A 161 27.55 -13.37 -2.04
CA THR A 161 27.75 -14.53 -1.15
C THR A 161 26.73 -14.63 -0.02
N GLU A 162 26.25 -13.50 0.53
CA GLU A 162 25.29 -13.51 1.63
C GLU A 162 23.85 -13.52 1.12
N THR A 163 23.52 -12.64 0.17
CA THR A 163 22.19 -12.54 -0.42
C THR A 163 22.27 -12.02 -1.84
N ALA A 164 21.95 -12.87 -2.82
CA ALA A 164 21.87 -12.45 -4.22
C ALA A 164 20.66 -11.53 -4.49
N ASP A 165 19.59 -11.67 -3.70
CA ASP A 165 18.36 -10.93 -3.91
C ASP A 165 18.32 -9.59 -3.15
N PRO A 166 18.16 -8.46 -3.86
CA PRO A 166 18.12 -7.16 -3.22
C PRO A 166 16.99 -6.99 -2.21
N PHE A 167 15.83 -7.61 -2.47
CA PHE A 167 14.65 -7.52 -1.63
C PHE A 167 14.83 -8.29 -0.30
N GLN A 168 15.36 -9.52 -0.34
CA GLN A 168 15.68 -10.28 0.87
C GLN A 168 16.62 -9.53 1.82
N HIS A 169 17.70 -8.95 1.28
CA HIS A 169 18.62 -8.14 2.07
C HIS A 169 17.92 -6.93 2.71
N PHE A 170 17.03 -6.29 1.95
CA PHE A 170 16.25 -5.15 2.43
C PHE A 170 15.30 -5.55 3.57
N VAL A 171 14.55 -6.65 3.42
CA VAL A 171 13.67 -7.19 4.47
C VAL A 171 14.47 -7.54 5.73
N ALA A 172 15.63 -8.18 5.58
CA ALA A 172 16.51 -8.47 6.71
C ALA A 172 16.98 -7.19 7.41
N THR A 173 17.32 -6.14 6.65
CA THR A 173 17.76 -4.86 7.20
C THR A 173 16.67 -4.18 8.03
N ILE A 174 15.45 -4.04 7.49
CA ILE A 174 14.33 -3.39 8.23
C ILE A 174 13.96 -4.19 9.48
N THR A 175 14.05 -5.52 9.41
CA THR A 175 13.73 -6.42 10.53
C THR A 175 14.77 -6.27 11.64
N HIS A 176 16.06 -6.33 11.31
CA HIS A 176 17.13 -6.17 12.30
C HIS A 176 17.20 -4.77 12.89
N GLN A 177 16.97 -3.72 12.09
CA GLN A 177 16.92 -2.35 12.57
C GLN A 177 15.63 -2.04 13.35
N SER A 178 14.63 -2.93 13.29
CA SER A 178 13.31 -2.72 13.92
C SER A 178 12.69 -1.35 13.59
N HIS A 179 12.93 -0.85 12.37
CA HIS A 179 12.48 0.45 11.91
C HIS A 179 12.07 0.36 10.44
N LEU A 180 10.93 0.94 10.07
CA LEU A 180 10.45 0.93 8.68
C LEU A 180 11.37 1.69 7.74
N CYS A 181 12.03 2.76 8.20
CA CYS A 181 12.90 3.58 7.37
C CYS A 181 14.23 3.86 8.10
N PRO A 182 15.20 2.92 8.10
CA PRO A 182 16.50 3.15 8.73
C PRO A 182 17.42 3.89 7.76
N LEU A 183 17.05 5.13 7.46
CA LEU A 183 17.79 6.05 6.60
C LEU A 183 18.07 7.37 7.32
N PRO A 184 19.14 8.09 6.97
CA PRO A 184 19.38 9.42 7.50
C PRO A 184 18.25 10.40 7.15
N LEU A 185 18.01 11.38 8.04
CA LEU A 185 16.99 12.42 7.85
C LEU A 185 17.21 13.27 6.59
N THR A 186 18.44 13.33 6.08
CA THR A 186 18.78 14.00 4.82
C THR A 186 18.25 13.27 3.59
N VAL A 187 18.05 11.95 3.67
CA VAL A 187 17.52 11.12 2.59
C VAL A 187 16.01 10.95 2.73
N GLN A 188 15.53 10.72 3.94
CA GLN A 188 14.10 10.64 4.25
C GLN A 188 13.81 11.45 5.51
N PRO A 189 13.22 12.64 5.39
CA PRO A 189 12.81 13.42 6.55
C PRO A 189 11.76 12.65 7.35
N ILE A 190 11.93 12.67 8.68
CA ILE A 190 10.97 12.10 9.64
C ILE A 190 10.62 13.20 10.64
N ILE A 191 9.34 13.35 10.93
CA ILE A 191 8.84 14.27 11.95
C ILE A 191 9.24 13.70 13.31
N TRP A 192 10.17 14.37 13.99
CA TRP A 192 10.81 13.86 15.21
C TRP A 192 9.83 13.37 16.28
N ASN A 193 8.71 14.09 16.47
CA ASN A 193 7.68 13.73 17.46
C ASN A 193 6.98 12.40 17.15
N TYR A 194 6.99 11.94 15.90
CA TYR A 194 6.26 10.77 15.42
C TYR A 194 7.17 9.63 14.91
N ASP A 195 8.46 9.67 15.22
CA ASP A 195 9.42 8.61 14.83
C ASP A 195 8.98 7.22 15.35
N HIS A 196 8.44 7.17 16.56
CA HIS A 196 7.88 5.96 17.16
C HIS A 196 6.79 5.26 16.31
N CYS A 197 6.11 5.97 15.41
CA CYS A 197 5.12 5.38 14.50
C CYS A 197 5.77 4.46 13.45
N LEU A 198 7.04 4.67 13.13
CA LEU A 198 7.82 3.89 12.17
C LEU A 198 8.50 2.66 12.78
N HIS A 199 8.45 2.51 14.11
CA HIS A 199 9.09 1.41 14.81
C HIS A 199 8.40 0.07 14.52
N LEU A 200 9.21 -0.94 14.20
CA LEU A 200 8.79 -2.33 13.97
C LEU A 200 8.86 -3.21 15.24
N TYR A 201 9.17 -2.63 16.39
CA TYR A 201 9.12 -3.30 17.70
C TYR A 201 7.76 -3.05 18.41
N PRO A 202 7.16 -4.05 19.09
CA PRO A 202 7.49 -5.49 19.06
C PRO A 202 7.27 -6.10 17.66
N THR A 203 7.96 -7.20 17.35
CA THR A 203 7.98 -7.83 16.02
C THR A 203 6.57 -8.10 15.51
N ARG A 204 6.26 -7.58 14.32
CA ARG A 204 4.94 -7.69 13.69
C ARG A 204 4.84 -8.90 12.80
N HIS A 205 3.62 -9.38 12.61
CA HIS A 205 3.34 -10.59 11.86
C HIS A 205 3.53 -10.37 10.35
N THR A 206 3.10 -9.21 9.83
CA THR A 206 3.11 -8.95 8.38
C THR A 206 3.49 -7.51 8.06
N ILE A 207 4.39 -7.33 7.10
CA ILE A 207 4.81 -6.04 6.58
C ILE A 207 4.51 -6.01 5.08
N VAL A 208 3.69 -5.05 4.69
CA VAL A 208 3.27 -4.81 3.31
C VAL A 208 3.95 -3.55 2.83
N LEU A 209 4.76 -3.70 1.79
CA LEU A 209 5.52 -2.63 1.19
C LEU A 209 4.89 -2.28 -0.15
N GLY A 210 4.63 -0.99 -0.36
CA GLY A 210 4.32 -0.44 -1.67
C GLY A 210 5.56 0.23 -2.24
N ASP A 211 6.38 -0.52 -2.95
CA ASP A 211 7.56 -0.04 -3.65
C ASP A 211 7.38 -0.31 -5.15
N ARG A 212 7.94 0.56 -6.00
CA ARG A 212 8.02 0.40 -7.45
C ARG A 212 8.83 -0.80 -7.90
N SER A 213 9.57 -1.44 -6.98
CA SER A 213 10.25 -2.69 -7.29
C SER A 213 9.28 -3.80 -7.71
N PRO A 214 9.74 -4.87 -8.36
CA PRO A 214 8.89 -6.00 -8.74
C PRO A 214 8.18 -6.63 -7.53
N GLN A 215 7.02 -7.26 -7.76
CA GLN A 215 6.31 -7.97 -6.70
C GLN A 215 7.16 -9.11 -6.15
N LYS A 216 7.17 -9.26 -4.82
CA LYS A 216 7.93 -10.32 -4.18
C LYS A 216 7.42 -10.58 -2.78
N ALA A 217 7.37 -11.85 -2.39
CA ALA A 217 7.09 -12.25 -1.02
C ALA A 217 8.31 -12.94 -0.43
N PHE A 218 8.60 -12.62 0.83
CA PHE A 218 9.69 -13.22 1.58
C PHE A 218 9.30 -13.38 3.05
N LYS A 219 9.44 -14.60 3.56
CA LYS A 219 9.26 -14.90 4.98
C LYS A 219 10.62 -14.90 5.66
N TYR A 220 10.83 -13.98 6.60
CA TYR A 220 12.08 -13.83 7.32
C TYR A 220 11.81 -13.85 8.82
N THR A 221 12.49 -14.73 9.56
CA THR A 221 12.41 -14.82 11.03
C THR A 221 10.96 -14.82 11.58
N GLY A 222 10.03 -15.49 10.89
CA GLY A 222 8.61 -15.55 11.29
C GLY A 222 7.75 -14.35 10.89
N ILE A 223 8.33 -13.33 10.24
CA ILE A 223 7.63 -12.18 9.67
C ILE A 223 7.38 -12.43 8.19
N THR A 224 6.16 -12.21 7.74
CA THR A 224 5.82 -12.24 6.31
C THR A 224 5.95 -10.83 5.75
N CYS A 225 6.95 -10.61 4.90
CA CYS A 225 7.13 -9.32 4.22
C CYS A 225 6.91 -9.49 2.72
N PHE A 226 6.13 -8.60 2.11
CA PHE A 226 5.95 -8.63 0.67
C PHE A 226 5.79 -7.24 0.07
N ASN A 227 6.22 -7.13 -1.18
CA ASN A 227 6.03 -5.96 -2.02
C ASN A 227 4.91 -6.23 -3.03
N THR A 228 4.01 -5.26 -3.17
CA THR A 228 2.87 -5.33 -4.09
C THR A 228 3.24 -5.03 -5.54
N GLY A 229 4.24 -4.17 -5.78
CA GLY A 229 4.62 -3.72 -7.13
C GLY A 229 3.79 -2.55 -7.64
N SER A 230 4.02 -2.13 -8.88
CA SER A 230 3.30 -1.00 -9.50
C SER A 230 2.08 -1.51 -10.26
N PHE A 231 0.86 -1.19 -9.79
CA PHE A 231 -0.36 -1.63 -10.48
C PHE A 231 -0.52 -0.92 -11.83
N SER A 232 -0.20 0.37 -11.92
CA SER A 232 -0.39 1.12 -13.16
C SER A 232 0.56 0.70 -14.28
N GLU A 233 1.78 0.27 -13.93
CA GLU A 233 2.78 -0.16 -14.90
C GLU A 233 2.70 -1.66 -15.18
N ASP A 234 2.74 -2.49 -14.12
CA ASP A 234 2.86 -3.94 -14.25
C ASP A 234 1.51 -4.66 -14.12
N SER A 235 0.42 -3.95 -13.77
CA SER A 235 -0.91 -4.56 -13.55
C SER A 235 -0.90 -5.63 -12.45
N THR A 236 0.00 -5.46 -11.47
CA THR A 236 0.24 -6.40 -10.36
C THR A 236 -0.55 -6.02 -9.12
N PHE A 237 -1.08 -7.03 -8.43
CA PHE A 237 -1.77 -6.89 -7.16
C PHE A 237 -1.58 -8.12 -6.30
N VAL A 238 -1.84 -8.00 -5.00
CA VAL A 238 -1.62 -9.10 -4.06
C VAL A 238 -2.91 -9.43 -3.32
N ALA A 239 -3.27 -10.70 -3.30
CA ALA A 239 -4.29 -11.24 -2.43
C ALA A 239 -3.63 -11.85 -1.19
N TYR A 240 -3.91 -11.29 -0.03
CA TYR A 240 -3.35 -11.70 1.25
C TYR A 240 -4.42 -12.34 2.13
N ARG A 241 -4.15 -13.56 2.61
CA ARG A 241 -5.01 -14.26 3.56
C ARG A 241 -4.44 -14.13 4.97
N PRO A 242 -5.00 -13.25 5.83
CA PRO A 242 -4.44 -13.02 7.16
C PRO A 242 -4.48 -14.27 8.05
N CYS A 243 -5.45 -15.17 7.90
CA CYS A 243 -5.53 -16.38 8.74
C CYS A 243 -4.35 -17.35 8.50
N SER A 244 -3.94 -17.57 7.24
CA SER A 244 -2.84 -18.48 6.87
C SER A 244 -1.50 -17.76 6.68
N GLN A 245 -1.51 -16.43 6.63
CA GLN A 245 -0.37 -15.60 6.21
C GLN A 245 0.16 -16.03 4.84
N GLU A 246 -0.74 -16.44 3.96
CA GLU A 246 -0.45 -16.76 2.57
C GLU A 246 -0.58 -15.50 1.71
N VAL A 247 0.38 -15.36 0.81
CA VAL A 247 0.50 -14.22 -0.10
C VAL A 247 0.38 -14.78 -1.50
N GLU A 248 -0.76 -14.50 -2.14
CA GLU A 248 -1.01 -14.84 -3.54
C GLU A 248 -0.62 -13.63 -4.39
N LEU A 249 0.46 -13.78 -5.13
CA LEU A 249 1.00 -12.77 -6.03
C LEU A 249 0.30 -12.89 -7.39
N SER A 250 -0.40 -11.84 -7.81
CA SER A 250 -1.27 -11.87 -8.99
C SER A 250 -0.91 -10.75 -9.97
N SER A 251 -1.10 -11.02 -11.25
CA SER A 251 -1.02 -10.03 -12.34
C SER A 251 -2.20 -10.24 -13.26
N LEU A 252 -2.76 -9.15 -13.78
CA LEU A 252 -3.75 -9.19 -14.85
C LEU A 252 -3.15 -9.62 -16.19
#